data_AF-A0A1F4NPG1-F1
#
_entry.id   AF-A0A1F4NPG1-F1
#
_cell.length_a   1.000
_cell.length_b   1.000
_cell.length_c   1.000
_cell.angle_alpha   90.00
_cell.angle_beta   90.00
_cell.angle_gamma   90.00
#
_symmetry.space_group_name_H-M   'P 1'
#
loop_
_entity.id
_entity.type
_entity.pdbx_description
1 polymer ?
#
loop_
_entity_poly.entity_id
_entity_poly.type
_entity_poly.pdbx_seq_one_letter_code
_entity_poly.pdbx_strand_id
1 'polypeptide(L)'
;MNNFDKVVADVMVYAHPECLMKQYITRIDKTGVDDGELERYLGLLMILSQALKKVKRYEVYFTEFYPDQSGQISSAEALEHHLHAYLEDVDSLKDKVKTFLDVLTKDVRRANNGKEWVVALKHIKGQLYKVFNGIAECRVPHHHTGMRFADADLVDASVFATVSGDSSPFKDRMRPEAVDHFKRKIVESFELAQKRWIGIAASNQVQIDGALDQIFGDIRDLLYQHLRIEPFVDVAEVVTNDK
;
A
#
# COMPACT_ATOMS: atom_id res chain seq x y z
N MET A 1 0.08 18.03 -0.01
CA MET A 1 -0.35 17.07 1.04
C MET A 1 -1.67 16.48 0.59
N ASN A 2 -1.78 15.15 0.47
CA ASN A 2 -3.03 14.49 0.08
C ASN A 2 -4.04 14.52 1.25
N ASN A 3 -5.30 14.18 1.01
CA ASN A 3 -6.36 14.22 2.01
C ASN A 3 -6.12 13.23 3.16
N PHE A 4 -5.50 12.08 2.90
CA PHE A 4 -5.15 11.13 3.96
C PHE A 4 -4.12 11.75 4.93
N ASP A 5 -3.05 12.34 4.42
CA ASP A 5 -2.01 13.00 5.20
C ASP A 5 -2.58 14.18 6.00
N LYS A 6 -3.52 14.94 5.41
CA LYS A 6 -4.26 16.01 6.12
C LYS A 6 -5.05 15.47 7.30
N VAL A 7 -5.84 14.41 7.10
CA VAL A 7 -6.62 13.77 8.17
C VAL A 7 -5.72 13.23 9.27
N VAL A 8 -4.60 12.57 8.92
CA VAL A 8 -3.62 12.09 9.90
C VAL A 8 -3.07 13.25 10.73
N ALA A 9 -2.66 14.34 10.06
CA ALA A 9 -2.10 15.51 10.73
C ALA A 9 -3.13 16.18 11.65
N ASP A 10 -4.34 16.43 11.16
CA ASP A 10 -5.42 17.07 11.92
C ASP A 10 -5.77 16.24 13.17
N VAL A 11 -5.97 14.93 13.02
CA VAL A 11 -6.26 14.06 14.17
C VAL A 11 -5.08 14.02 15.16
N MET A 12 -3.84 13.97 14.66
CA MET A 12 -2.64 13.97 15.49
C MET A 12 -2.50 15.24 16.32
N VAL A 13 -2.74 16.43 15.74
CA VAL A 13 -2.60 17.69 16.49
C VAL A 13 -3.68 17.87 17.56
N TYR A 14 -4.86 17.30 17.37
CA TYR A 14 -5.88 17.29 18.42
C TYR A 14 -5.56 16.28 19.53
N ALA A 15 -4.97 15.13 19.19
CA ALA A 15 -4.59 14.10 20.16
C ALA A 15 -3.39 14.55 21.00
N HIS A 16 -2.39 15.13 20.32
CA HIS A 16 -1.11 15.55 20.88
C HIS A 16 -0.79 17.00 20.53
N PRO A 17 -1.53 17.99 21.05
CA PRO A 17 -1.31 19.40 20.74
C PRO A 17 0.08 19.88 21.16
N GLU A 18 0.73 19.22 22.12
CA GLU A 18 2.11 19.48 22.53
C GLU A 18 3.15 19.24 21.43
N CYS A 19 2.79 18.53 20.35
CA CYS A 19 3.64 18.41 19.16
C CYS A 19 3.73 19.72 18.36
N LEU A 20 2.86 20.70 18.62
CA LEU A 20 2.88 22.01 17.97
C LEU A 20 3.82 22.99 18.69
N MET A 21 4.27 24.01 17.96
CA MET A 21 4.90 25.17 18.60
C MET A 21 3.93 25.84 19.57
N LYS A 22 4.44 26.33 20.72
CA LYS A 22 3.62 26.88 21.82
C LYS A 22 2.54 27.88 21.39
N GLN A 23 2.84 28.72 20.40
CA GLN A 23 1.93 29.73 19.86
C GLN A 23 0.70 29.19 19.12
N TYR A 24 0.72 27.91 18.72
CA TYR A 24 -0.37 27.24 18.02
C TYR A 24 -1.19 26.33 18.93
N ILE A 25 -0.67 25.93 20.10
CA ILE A 25 -1.38 25.08 21.06
C ILE A 25 -2.71 25.71 21.47
N THR A 26 -2.72 27.02 21.71
CA THR A 26 -3.93 27.76 22.13
C THR A 26 -4.99 27.88 21.04
N ARG A 27 -4.71 27.42 19.81
CA ARG A 27 -5.66 27.41 18.70
C ARG A 27 -6.44 26.10 18.58
N ILE A 28 -6.04 25.08 19.33
CA ILE A 28 -6.74 23.80 19.35
C ILE A 28 -7.88 23.90 20.36
N ASP A 29 -9.11 24.03 19.86
CA ASP A 29 -10.30 23.93 20.71
C ASP A 29 -10.66 22.46 20.92
N LYS A 30 -10.44 21.95 22.14
CA LYS A 30 -10.82 20.58 22.54
C LYS A 30 -12.21 20.50 23.15
N THR A 31 -13.02 21.56 23.09
CA THR A 31 -14.35 21.58 23.68
C THR A 31 -15.24 20.50 23.06
N GLY A 32 -15.65 19.53 23.89
CA GLY A 32 -16.54 18.46 23.47
C GLY A 32 -15.87 17.32 22.69
N VAL A 33 -14.55 17.36 22.50
CA VAL A 33 -13.74 16.27 21.92
C VAL A 33 -13.63 15.12 22.95
N ASP A 34 -13.77 13.88 22.47
CA ASP A 34 -13.53 12.68 23.27
C ASP A 34 -12.11 12.18 23.01
N ASP A 35 -11.22 12.36 23.99
CA ASP A 35 -9.81 11.97 23.86
C ASP A 35 -9.63 10.46 23.61
N GLY A 36 -10.48 9.61 24.19
CA GLY A 36 -10.38 8.16 24.02
C GLY A 36 -10.74 7.73 22.59
N GLU A 37 -11.78 8.32 22.03
CA GLU A 37 -12.16 8.11 20.63
C GLU A 37 -11.11 8.68 19.67
N LEU A 38 -10.57 9.87 19.98
CA LEU A 38 -9.55 10.51 19.16
C LEU A 38 -8.28 9.67 19.07
N GLU A 39 -7.77 9.18 20.20
CA GLU A 39 -6.62 8.26 20.25
C GLU A 39 -6.89 6.96 19.49
N ARG A 40 -8.10 6.42 19.59
CA ARG A 40 -8.50 5.23 18.85
C ARG A 40 -8.45 5.44 17.34
N TYR A 41 -8.94 6.57 16.84
CA TYR A 41 -8.87 6.90 15.41
C TYR A 41 -7.44 7.22 14.98
N LEU A 42 -6.65 7.92 15.81
CA LEU A 42 -5.22 8.14 15.54
C LEU A 42 -4.49 6.81 15.38
N GLY A 43 -4.71 5.84 16.27
CA GLY A 43 -4.12 4.51 16.17
C GLY A 43 -4.44 3.80 14.85
N LEU A 44 -5.70 3.88 14.39
CA LEU A 44 -6.10 3.31 13.09
C LEU A 44 -5.41 4.02 11.91
N LEU A 45 -5.35 5.34 11.96
CA LEU A 45 -4.69 6.16 10.94
C LEU A 45 -3.18 5.89 10.88
N MET A 46 -2.52 5.72 12.03
CA MET A 46 -1.09 5.42 12.10
C MET A 46 -0.76 4.02 11.56
N ILE A 47 -1.59 3.02 11.87
CA ILE A 47 -1.46 1.66 11.29
C ILE A 47 -1.61 1.71 9.77
N LEU A 48 -2.56 2.50 9.27
CA LEU A 48 -2.77 2.70 7.84
C LEU A 48 -1.58 3.40 7.19
N SER A 49 -1.07 4.46 7.82
CA SER A 49 0.09 5.23 7.34
C SER A 49 1.35 4.37 7.26
N GLN A 50 1.59 3.51 8.26
CA GLN A 50 2.72 2.57 8.24
C GLN A 50 2.62 1.56 7.09
N ALA A 51 1.42 0.99 6.87
CA ALA A 51 1.19 0.06 5.77
C ALA A 51 1.39 0.73 4.41
N LEU A 52 0.84 1.95 4.23
CA LEU A 52 1.03 2.73 3.01
C LEU A 52 2.50 3.04 2.76
N LYS A 53 3.23 3.47 3.79
CA LYS A 53 4.67 3.76 3.70
C LYS A 53 5.45 2.53 3.23
N LYS A 54 5.10 1.33 3.70
CA LYS A 54 5.74 0.08 3.26
C LYS A 54 5.45 -0.20 1.79
N VAL A 55 4.19 -0.11 1.35
CA VAL A 55 3.79 -0.33 -0.05
C VAL A 55 4.52 0.64 -1.00
N LYS A 56 4.65 1.92 -0.63
CA LYS A 56 5.35 2.95 -1.41
C LYS A 56 6.86 2.70 -1.62
N ARG A 57 7.45 1.76 -0.88
CA ARG A 57 8.88 1.46 -1.00
C ARG A 57 9.17 0.38 -2.03
N TYR A 58 8.17 -0.32 -2.54
CA TYR A 58 8.40 -1.47 -3.43
C TYR A 58 8.96 -1.11 -4.80
N GLU A 59 8.66 0.08 -5.35
CA GLU A 59 9.36 0.55 -6.55
C GLU A 59 10.88 0.61 -6.32
N VAL A 60 11.30 1.15 -5.18
CA VAL A 60 12.71 1.18 -4.77
C VAL A 60 13.24 -0.23 -4.53
N TYR A 61 12.48 -1.10 -3.85
CA TYR A 61 12.93 -2.48 -3.60
C TYR A 61 13.10 -3.31 -4.87
N PHE A 62 12.28 -3.08 -5.89
CA PHE A 62 12.45 -3.73 -7.20
C PHE A 62 13.57 -3.09 -8.03
N THR A 63 13.80 -1.78 -7.90
CA THR A 63 14.86 -1.06 -8.62
C THR A 63 16.24 -1.40 -8.08
N GLU A 64 16.42 -1.26 -6.77
CA GLU A 64 17.68 -1.46 -6.06
C GLU A 64 17.99 -2.93 -5.79
N PHE A 65 17.07 -3.83 -6.16
CA PHE A 65 17.06 -5.28 -5.89
C PHE A 65 18.45 -5.88 -5.61
N TYR A 66 18.62 -6.41 -4.40
CA TYR A 66 19.88 -7.00 -3.94
C TYR A 66 19.75 -8.53 -3.94
N PRO A 67 20.33 -9.25 -4.93
CA PRO A 67 20.30 -10.69 -4.92
C PRO A 67 21.12 -11.26 -3.75
N ASP A 68 20.84 -12.52 -3.38
CA ASP A 68 21.61 -13.24 -2.39
C ASP A 68 23.08 -13.34 -2.80
N GLN A 69 23.97 -12.77 -1.97
CA GLN A 69 25.41 -12.78 -2.22
C GLN A 69 26.04 -14.15 -2.00
N SER A 70 25.36 -15.05 -1.27
CA SER A 70 25.86 -16.40 -0.99
C SER A 70 25.68 -17.36 -2.18
N GLY A 71 24.86 -16.99 -3.17
CA GLY A 71 24.54 -17.82 -4.33
C GLY A 71 23.71 -19.07 -3.99
N GLN A 72 23.18 -19.16 -2.77
CA GLN A 72 22.31 -20.26 -2.34
C GLN A 72 20.89 -20.07 -2.88
N ILE A 73 20.46 -18.82 -3.06
CA ILE A 73 19.15 -18.47 -3.63
C ILE A 73 19.38 -17.78 -4.96
N SER A 74 18.68 -18.23 -6.00
CA SER A 74 18.78 -17.60 -7.33
C SER A 74 18.14 -16.20 -7.31
N SER A 75 18.63 -15.27 -8.15
CA SER A 75 18.02 -13.94 -8.28
C SER A 75 16.54 -14.01 -8.65
N ALA A 76 16.14 -14.99 -9.48
CA ALA A 76 14.74 -15.19 -9.86
C ALA A 76 13.87 -15.60 -8.66
N GLU A 77 14.34 -16.55 -7.84
CA GLU A 77 13.67 -16.97 -6.61
C GLU A 77 13.59 -15.83 -5.59
N ALA A 78 14.68 -15.08 -5.40
CA ALA A 78 14.70 -13.92 -4.52
C ALA A 78 13.71 -12.84 -5.00
N LEU A 79 13.61 -12.59 -6.31
CA LEU A 79 12.63 -11.65 -6.86
C LEU A 79 11.21 -12.15 -6.65
N GLU A 80 10.94 -13.44 -6.89
CA GLU A 80 9.63 -14.06 -6.61
C GLU A 80 9.19 -13.84 -5.16
N HIS A 81 10.10 -14.01 -4.19
CA HIS A 81 9.81 -13.71 -2.78
C HIS A 81 9.44 -12.24 -2.53
N HIS A 82 10.14 -11.29 -3.18
CA HIS A 82 9.81 -9.87 -3.09
C HIS A 82 8.44 -9.56 -3.72
N LEU A 83 8.09 -10.21 -4.83
CA LEU A 83 6.76 -10.09 -5.44
C LEU A 83 5.65 -10.57 -4.51
N HIS A 84 5.85 -11.72 -3.85
CA HIS A 84 4.87 -12.22 -2.87
C HIS A 84 4.69 -11.26 -1.70
N ALA A 85 5.79 -10.75 -1.14
CA ALA A 85 5.75 -9.79 -0.05
C ALA A 85 5.02 -8.49 -0.46
N TYR A 86 5.28 -7.99 -1.67
CA TYR A 86 4.60 -6.83 -2.24
C TYR A 86 3.08 -7.03 -2.30
N LEU A 87 2.64 -8.14 -2.89
CA LEU A 87 1.22 -8.44 -3.06
C LEU A 87 0.53 -8.64 -1.71
N GLU A 88 1.21 -9.24 -0.73
CA GLU A 88 0.71 -9.38 0.64
C GLU A 88 0.58 -8.03 1.35
N ASP A 89 1.55 -7.14 1.19
CA ASP A 89 1.50 -5.80 1.80
C ASP A 89 0.39 -4.92 1.20
N VAL A 90 0.14 -5.03 -0.11
CA VAL A 90 -1.00 -4.35 -0.77
C VAL A 90 -2.33 -4.88 -0.22
N ASP A 91 -2.44 -6.20 -0.03
CA ASP A 91 -3.63 -6.83 0.55
C ASP A 91 -3.84 -6.41 2.02
N SER A 92 -2.75 -6.35 2.79
CA SER A 92 -2.75 -5.84 4.16
C SER A 92 -3.19 -4.38 4.22
N LEU A 93 -2.74 -3.55 3.28
CA LEU A 93 -3.18 -2.16 3.17
C LEU A 93 -4.68 -2.07 2.90
N LYS A 94 -5.20 -2.83 1.93
CA LYS A 94 -6.63 -2.93 1.63
C LYS A 94 -7.45 -3.24 2.88
N ASP A 95 -7.02 -4.26 3.63
CA ASP A 95 -7.72 -4.70 4.84
C ASP A 95 -7.70 -3.64 5.94
N LYS A 96 -6.61 -2.90 6.10
CA LYS A 96 -6.53 -1.79 7.06
C LYS A 96 -7.46 -0.64 6.70
N VAL A 97 -7.55 -0.25 5.42
CA VAL A 97 -8.51 0.76 4.96
C VAL A 97 -9.94 0.27 5.21
N LYS A 98 -10.23 -0.99 4.88
CA LYS A 98 -11.53 -1.60 5.13
C LYS A 98 -11.89 -1.57 6.62
N THR A 99 -10.98 -1.97 7.51
CA THR A 99 -11.18 -1.94 8.96
C THR A 99 -11.48 -0.52 9.45
N PHE A 100 -10.72 0.48 8.97
CA PHE A 100 -10.99 1.89 9.29
C PHE A 100 -12.42 2.28 8.90
N LEU A 101 -12.84 1.97 7.66
CA LEU A 101 -14.19 2.29 7.18
C LEU A 101 -15.28 1.49 7.91
N ASP A 102 -15.02 0.25 8.33
CA ASP A 102 -15.94 -0.58 9.12
C ASP A 102 -16.19 0.01 10.51
N VAL A 103 -15.12 0.48 11.15
CA VAL A 103 -15.19 1.20 12.42
C VAL A 103 -16.02 2.47 12.27
N LEU A 104 -15.69 3.35 11.32
CA LEU A 104 -16.44 4.59 11.08
C LEU A 104 -17.92 4.32 10.77
N THR A 105 -18.21 3.29 9.97
CA THR A 105 -19.59 2.89 9.67
C THR A 105 -20.36 2.51 10.94
N LYS A 106 -19.72 1.76 11.84
CA LYS A 106 -20.34 1.31 13.09
C LYS A 106 -20.64 2.47 14.02
N ASP A 107 -19.73 3.43 14.12
CA ASP A 107 -19.88 4.57 15.03
C ASP A 107 -20.91 5.56 14.51
N VAL A 108 -20.89 5.84 13.21
CA VAL A 108 -21.88 6.71 12.57
C VAL A 108 -23.29 6.11 12.62
N ARG A 109 -23.44 4.77 12.50
CA ARG A 109 -24.74 4.09 12.66
C ARG A 109 -25.36 4.33 14.05
N ARG A 110 -24.54 4.55 15.07
CA ARG A 110 -25.01 4.82 16.44
C ARG A 110 -25.48 6.27 16.63
N ALA A 111 -25.12 7.18 15.71
CA ALA A 111 -25.60 8.56 15.71
C ALA A 111 -26.97 8.67 15.01
N ASN A 112 -27.87 9.49 15.55
CA ASN A 112 -29.28 9.59 15.12
C ASN A 112 -29.52 9.97 13.64
N ASN A 113 -28.49 10.44 12.90
CA ASN A 113 -28.55 10.81 11.48
C ASN A 113 -27.67 9.93 10.55
N GLY A 114 -27.24 8.74 11.00
CA GLY A 114 -26.21 7.95 10.30
C GLY A 114 -26.63 7.17 9.05
N LYS A 115 -27.92 7.13 8.67
CA LYS A 115 -28.39 6.24 7.59
C LYS A 115 -27.80 6.57 6.21
N GLU A 116 -27.78 7.85 5.84
CA GLU A 116 -27.24 8.30 4.54
C GLU A 116 -25.74 8.05 4.45
N TRP A 117 -25.01 8.36 5.53
CA TRP A 117 -23.58 8.10 5.62
C TRP A 117 -23.22 6.63 5.60
N VAL A 118 -24.03 5.75 6.20
CA VAL A 118 -23.83 4.30 6.11
C VAL A 118 -23.94 3.82 4.65
N VAL A 119 -24.85 4.40 3.86
CA VAL A 119 -24.97 4.08 2.42
C VAL A 119 -23.76 4.61 1.65
N ALA A 120 -23.33 5.85 1.90
CA ALA A 120 -22.14 6.43 1.29
C ALA A 120 -20.87 5.62 1.59
N LEU A 121 -20.64 5.26 2.86
CA LEU A 121 -19.49 4.43 3.28
C LEU A 121 -19.51 3.04 2.64
N LYS A 122 -20.70 2.46 2.41
CA LYS A 122 -20.81 1.20 1.66
C LYS A 122 -20.39 1.38 0.20
N HIS A 123 -20.74 2.49 -0.44
CA HIS A 123 -20.30 2.80 -1.80
C HIS A 123 -18.78 3.00 -1.88
N ILE A 124 -18.22 3.77 -0.95
CA ILE A 124 -16.76 4.02 -0.83
C ILE A 124 -16.00 2.70 -0.63
N LYS A 125 -16.48 1.78 0.22
CA LYS A 125 -15.91 0.42 0.34
C LYS A 125 -15.96 -0.34 -0.98
N GLY A 126 -17.04 -0.20 -1.75
CA GLY A 126 -17.14 -0.81 -3.08
C GLY A 126 -16.07 -0.29 -4.05
N GLN A 127 -15.75 1.01 -4.00
CA GLN A 127 -14.68 1.60 -4.80
C GLN A 127 -13.30 1.11 -4.36
N LEU A 128 -13.04 1.01 -3.04
CA LEU A 128 -11.84 0.42 -2.48
C LEU A 128 -11.60 -0.99 -3.06
N TYR A 129 -12.62 -1.84 -3.05
CA TYR A 129 -12.51 -3.19 -3.61
C TYR A 129 -12.18 -3.17 -5.10
N LYS A 130 -12.74 -2.25 -5.90
CA LYS A 130 -12.41 -2.17 -7.33
C LYS A 130 -10.93 -1.86 -7.57
N VAL A 131 -10.38 -0.88 -6.87
CA VAL A 131 -8.96 -0.49 -7.03
C VAL A 131 -8.04 -1.63 -6.58
N PHE A 132 -8.23 -2.13 -5.36
CA PHE A 132 -7.33 -3.14 -4.82
C PHE A 132 -7.52 -4.53 -5.47
N ASN A 133 -8.72 -4.88 -5.93
CA ASN A 133 -8.91 -6.11 -6.70
C ASN A 133 -8.30 -6.01 -8.09
N GLY A 134 -8.32 -4.83 -8.74
CA GLY A 134 -7.62 -4.61 -10.01
C GLY A 134 -6.09 -4.78 -9.86
N ILE A 135 -5.53 -4.37 -8.72
CA ILE A 135 -4.13 -4.63 -8.38
C ILE A 135 -3.88 -6.12 -8.08
N ALA A 136 -4.87 -6.79 -7.45
CA ALA A 136 -4.82 -8.19 -7.09
C ALA A 136 -5.30 -9.16 -8.19
N GLU A 137 -5.68 -8.70 -9.39
CA GLU A 137 -6.03 -9.58 -10.53
C GLU A 137 -4.83 -10.45 -10.93
N CYS A 138 -3.60 -9.99 -10.67
CA CYS A 138 -2.39 -10.80 -10.73
C CYS A 138 -2.37 -11.95 -9.70
N ARG A 139 -3.21 -11.94 -8.65
CA ARG A 139 -3.22 -12.87 -7.50
C ARG A 139 -4.48 -13.74 -7.38
N VAL A 140 -5.54 -13.51 -8.17
CA VAL A 140 -6.84 -14.22 -8.02
C VAL A 140 -6.76 -15.76 -8.11
N PRO A 141 -5.83 -16.40 -8.85
CA PRO A 141 -5.66 -17.85 -8.78
C PRO A 141 -5.15 -18.35 -7.41
N HIS A 142 -4.56 -17.49 -6.57
CA HIS A 142 -3.79 -17.94 -5.40
C HIS A 142 -4.62 -18.41 -4.21
N HIS A 143 -5.69 -17.69 -3.87
CA HIS A 143 -6.42 -17.93 -2.62
C HIS A 143 -7.52 -18.99 -2.73
N HIS A 144 -7.95 -19.32 -3.95
CA HIS A 144 -9.12 -20.19 -4.16
C HIS A 144 -8.86 -21.45 -4.97
N THR A 145 -7.76 -21.55 -5.74
CA THR A 145 -7.45 -22.75 -6.53
C THR A 145 -6.17 -23.48 -6.10
N GLY A 146 -5.48 -23.02 -5.05
CA GLY A 146 -4.26 -23.65 -4.53
C GLY A 146 -3.04 -23.50 -5.44
N MET A 147 -3.08 -22.62 -6.43
CA MET A 147 -1.96 -22.35 -7.34
C MET A 147 -1.11 -21.20 -6.81
N ARG A 148 0.19 -21.41 -6.58
CA ARG A 148 1.13 -20.33 -6.21
C ARG A 148 1.13 -19.26 -7.32
N PHE A 149 1.16 -17.99 -6.94
CA PHE A 149 1.32 -16.89 -7.90
C PHE A 149 2.71 -17.08 -8.53
N ALA A 150 2.77 -17.10 -9.85
CA ALA A 150 4.01 -17.28 -10.58
C ALA A 150 4.05 -16.26 -11.72
N ASP A 151 5.14 -15.50 -11.80
CA ASP A 151 5.42 -14.65 -12.96
C ASP A 151 6.03 -15.51 -14.07
N ALA A 152 5.49 -15.40 -15.29
CA ALA A 152 5.89 -16.24 -16.41
C ALA A 152 7.38 -16.11 -16.75
N ASP A 153 7.95 -14.91 -16.65
CA ASP A 153 9.38 -14.71 -16.93
C ASP A 153 10.24 -15.35 -15.84
N LEU A 154 9.80 -15.29 -14.57
CA LEU A 154 10.50 -15.95 -13.47
C LEU A 154 10.41 -17.47 -13.56
N VAL A 155 9.27 -18.00 -14.04
CA VAL A 155 9.11 -19.43 -14.35
C VAL A 155 10.08 -19.84 -15.45
N ASP A 156 10.15 -19.08 -16.54
CA ASP A 156 11.10 -19.34 -17.63
C ASP A 156 12.55 -19.31 -17.13
N ALA A 157 12.93 -18.30 -16.35
CA ALA A 157 14.26 -18.22 -15.74
C ALA A 157 14.58 -19.44 -14.87
N SER A 158 13.62 -19.89 -14.05
CA SER A 158 13.77 -21.07 -13.19
C SER A 158 13.89 -22.37 -14.00
N VAL A 159 13.12 -22.51 -15.08
CA VAL A 159 13.20 -23.66 -15.99
C VAL A 159 14.55 -23.70 -16.69
N PHE A 160 15.02 -22.58 -17.25
CA PHE A 160 16.33 -22.50 -17.90
C PHE A 160 17.47 -22.78 -16.91
N ALA A 161 17.37 -22.29 -15.68
CA ALA A 161 18.33 -22.59 -14.61
C ALA A 161 18.35 -24.09 -14.26
N THR A 162 17.18 -24.71 -14.16
CA THR A 162 17.04 -26.15 -13.88
C THR A 162 17.65 -27.00 -14.99
N VAL A 163 17.45 -26.61 -16.25
CA VAL A 163 17.96 -27.37 -17.41
C VAL A 163 19.47 -27.18 -17.59
N SER A 164 20.01 -25.99 -17.33
CA SER A 164 21.42 -25.65 -17.60
C SER A 164 22.36 -25.67 -16.39
N GLY A 165 21.82 -25.79 -15.18
CA GLY A 165 22.56 -25.76 -13.92
C GLY A 165 23.43 -27.00 -13.69
N ASP A 166 24.38 -26.88 -12.75
CA ASP A 166 25.38 -27.91 -12.46
C ASP A 166 24.79 -29.24 -11.98
N SER A 167 23.60 -29.20 -11.38
CA SER A 167 22.84 -30.37 -10.92
C SER A 167 21.94 -30.99 -12.00
N SER A 168 21.89 -30.42 -13.20
CA SER A 168 20.99 -30.90 -14.26
C SER A 168 21.48 -32.23 -14.86
N PRO A 169 20.62 -33.26 -14.94
CA PRO A 169 20.96 -34.51 -15.61
C PRO A 169 21.12 -34.36 -17.13
N PHE A 170 20.76 -33.19 -17.68
CA PHE A 170 20.85 -32.88 -19.10
C PHE A 170 22.09 -32.06 -19.46
N LYS A 171 22.77 -31.43 -18.48
CA LYS A 171 23.87 -30.49 -18.73
C LYS A 171 24.97 -31.09 -19.60
N ASP A 172 25.45 -32.27 -19.24
CA ASP A 172 26.55 -32.95 -19.95
C ASP A 172 26.12 -33.52 -21.32
N ARG A 173 24.81 -33.53 -21.61
CA ARG A 173 24.24 -33.95 -22.90
C ARG A 173 24.00 -32.76 -23.83
N MET A 174 24.14 -31.53 -23.34
CA MET A 174 23.95 -30.32 -24.12
C MET A 174 25.26 -29.85 -24.74
N ARG A 175 25.17 -29.24 -25.92
CA ARG A 175 26.30 -28.53 -26.51
C ARG A 175 26.62 -27.29 -25.68
N PRO A 176 27.90 -26.87 -25.56
CA PRO A 176 28.26 -25.65 -24.83
C PRO A 176 27.46 -24.41 -25.25
N GLU A 177 27.18 -24.26 -26.55
CA GLU A 177 26.42 -23.13 -27.09
C GLU A 177 24.97 -23.11 -26.59
N ALA A 178 24.38 -24.28 -26.32
CA ALA A 178 23.04 -24.39 -25.75
C ALA A 178 23.02 -24.01 -24.26
N VAL A 179 24.04 -24.41 -23.50
CA VAL A 179 24.22 -23.99 -22.10
C VAL A 179 24.36 -22.48 -22.01
N ASP A 180 25.18 -21.88 -22.88
CA ASP A 180 25.36 -20.43 -22.92
C ASP A 180 24.09 -19.69 -23.38
N HIS A 181 23.32 -20.29 -24.29
CA HIS A 181 22.00 -19.77 -24.66
C HIS A 181 21.06 -19.72 -23.47
N PHE A 182 20.97 -20.79 -22.68
CA PHE A 182 20.10 -20.81 -21.49
C PHE A 182 20.57 -19.83 -20.42
N LYS A 183 21.88 -19.70 -20.19
CA LYS A 183 22.42 -18.68 -19.27
C LYS A 183 22.00 -17.26 -19.66
N ARG A 184 22.03 -16.92 -20.96
CA ARG A 184 21.53 -15.62 -21.43
C ARG A 184 20.03 -15.48 -21.20
N LYS A 185 19.25 -16.53 -21.49
CA LYS A 185 17.79 -16.52 -21.27
C LYS A 185 17.40 -16.33 -19.82
N ILE A 186 18.14 -16.89 -18.86
CA ILE A 186 17.91 -16.64 -17.43
C ILE A 186 18.02 -15.16 -17.11
N VAL A 187 19.08 -14.49 -17.59
CA VAL A 187 19.30 -13.05 -17.35
C VAL A 187 18.24 -12.21 -18.05
N GLU A 188 17.96 -12.48 -19.33
CA GLU A 188 16.93 -11.77 -20.09
C GLU A 188 15.56 -11.86 -19.41
N SER A 189 15.14 -13.05 -19.01
CA SER A 189 13.86 -13.27 -18.32
C SER A 189 13.82 -12.55 -16.97
N PHE A 190 14.90 -12.62 -16.18
CA PHE A 190 14.98 -11.89 -14.91
C PHE A 190 14.84 -10.38 -15.10
N GLU A 191 15.57 -9.78 -16.05
CA GLU A 191 15.53 -8.34 -16.32
C GLU A 191 14.16 -7.87 -16.80
N LEU A 192 13.49 -8.68 -17.64
CA LEU A 192 12.12 -8.42 -18.11
C LEU A 192 11.12 -8.44 -16.95
N ALA A 193 11.20 -9.44 -16.06
CA ALA A 193 10.36 -9.51 -14.87
C ALA A 193 10.58 -8.29 -13.97
N GLN A 194 11.84 -7.99 -13.64
CA GLN A 194 12.19 -6.89 -12.76
C GLN A 194 11.66 -5.56 -13.31
N LYS A 195 11.93 -5.25 -14.57
CA LYS A 195 11.47 -4.01 -15.22
C LYS A 195 9.95 -3.90 -15.23
N ARG A 196 9.25 -5.01 -15.50
CA ARG A 196 7.79 -5.06 -15.46
C ARG A 196 7.25 -4.73 -14.08
N TRP A 197 7.83 -5.32 -13.04
CA TRP A 197 7.36 -5.14 -11.66
C TRP A 197 7.71 -3.77 -11.07
N ILE A 198 8.80 -3.14 -11.50
CA ILE A 198 9.04 -1.70 -11.25
C ILE A 198 7.87 -0.88 -11.82
N GLY A 199 7.51 -1.11 -13.09
CA GLY A 199 6.40 -0.39 -13.75
C GLY A 199 5.03 -0.66 -13.10
N ILE A 200 4.75 -1.91 -12.72
CA ILE A 200 3.52 -2.28 -12.01
C ILE A 200 3.47 -1.59 -10.64
N ALA A 201 4.56 -1.64 -9.86
CA ALA A 201 4.61 -1.02 -8.54
C ALA A 201 4.37 0.50 -8.61
N ALA A 202 5.01 1.18 -9.56
CA ALA A 202 4.82 2.61 -9.79
C ALA A 202 3.37 2.94 -10.19
N SER A 203 2.78 2.19 -11.13
CA SER A 203 1.37 2.37 -11.54
C SER A 203 0.40 2.14 -10.40
N ASN A 204 0.61 1.08 -9.61
CA ASN A 204 -0.23 0.75 -8.47
C ASN A 204 -0.11 1.81 -7.37
N GLN A 205 1.07 2.38 -7.16
CA GLN A 205 1.24 3.47 -6.20
C GLN A 205 0.38 4.69 -6.57
N VAL A 206 0.34 5.09 -7.84
CA VAL A 206 -0.53 6.19 -8.31
C VAL A 206 -2.01 5.87 -8.05
N GLN A 207 -2.44 4.64 -8.33
CA GLN A 207 -3.82 4.20 -8.10
C GLN A 207 -4.18 4.17 -6.61
N ILE A 208 -3.28 3.66 -5.75
CA ILE A 208 -3.47 3.60 -4.30
C ILE A 208 -3.53 5.01 -3.72
N ASP A 209 -2.60 5.88 -4.11
CA ASP A 209 -2.58 7.27 -3.62
C ASP A 209 -3.84 8.03 -4.05
N GLY A 210 -4.26 7.90 -5.30
CA GLY A 210 -5.50 8.50 -5.78
C GLY A 210 -6.74 7.96 -5.06
N ALA A 211 -6.79 6.65 -4.80
CA ALA A 211 -7.90 6.05 -4.07
C ALA A 211 -7.96 6.53 -2.62
N LEU A 212 -6.82 6.59 -1.91
CA LEU A 212 -6.78 7.10 -0.55
C LEU A 212 -7.12 8.59 -0.49
N ASP A 213 -6.62 9.39 -1.43
CA ASP A 213 -6.95 10.82 -1.51
C ASP A 213 -8.45 11.05 -1.69
N GLN A 214 -9.08 10.29 -2.60
CA GLN A 214 -10.53 10.34 -2.82
C GLN A 214 -11.31 9.87 -1.59
N ILE A 215 -11.00 8.69 -1.06
CA ILE A 215 -11.69 8.11 0.10
C ILE A 215 -11.64 9.06 1.29
N PHE A 216 -10.45 9.56 1.64
CA PHE A 216 -10.29 10.45 2.79
C PHE A 216 -10.87 11.84 2.53
N GLY A 217 -10.91 12.31 1.28
CA GLY A 217 -11.67 13.50 0.90
C GLY A 217 -13.16 13.34 1.16
N ASP A 218 -13.74 12.21 0.73
CA ASP A 218 -15.19 11.95 0.83
C ASP A 218 -15.68 11.76 2.27
N ILE A 219 -14.83 11.23 3.16
CA ILE A 219 -15.22 10.95 4.56
C ILE A 219 -14.75 12.01 5.56
N ARG A 220 -13.92 12.99 5.15
CA ARG A 220 -13.27 13.91 6.08
C ARG A 220 -14.27 14.64 6.97
N ASP A 221 -15.26 15.27 6.36
CA ASP A 221 -16.21 16.10 7.08
C ASP A 221 -17.06 15.27 8.05
N LEU A 222 -17.43 14.05 7.64
CA LEU A 222 -18.10 13.09 8.52
C LEU A 222 -17.23 12.70 9.72
N LEU A 223 -15.96 12.35 9.46
CA LEU A 223 -15.01 11.99 10.51
C LEU A 223 -14.82 13.14 11.48
N TYR A 224 -14.71 14.37 10.97
CA TYR A 224 -14.45 15.57 11.78
C TYR A 224 -15.66 15.93 12.63
N GLN A 225 -16.87 15.85 12.06
CA GLN A 225 -18.11 15.98 12.82
C GLN A 225 -18.23 14.91 13.92
N HIS A 226 -17.84 13.66 13.61
CA HIS A 226 -17.88 12.57 14.58
C HIS A 226 -16.91 12.79 15.74
N LEU A 227 -15.68 13.20 15.43
CA LEU A 227 -14.62 13.48 16.41
C LEU A 227 -14.73 14.86 17.07
N ARG A 228 -15.59 15.72 16.54
CA ARG A 228 -15.77 17.13 16.94
C ARG A 228 -14.47 17.93 16.85
N ILE A 229 -13.76 17.73 15.75
CA ILE A 229 -12.54 18.47 15.42
C ILE A 229 -12.76 19.32 14.17
N GLU A 230 -11.89 20.29 13.94
CA GLU A 230 -11.87 21.11 12.73
C GLU A 230 -10.55 20.91 11.98
N PRO A 231 -10.50 21.20 10.67
CA PRO A 231 -9.24 21.17 9.94
C PRO A 231 -8.23 22.14 10.57
N PHE A 232 -7.02 21.68 10.85
CA PHE A 232 -5.98 22.56 11.35
C PHE A 232 -5.39 23.34 10.18
N VAL A 233 -5.79 24.61 10.04
CA VAL A 233 -5.25 25.51 9.01
C VAL A 233 -4.00 26.20 9.56
N ASP A 234 -2.84 25.89 8.98
CA ASP A 234 -1.63 26.66 9.23
C ASP A 234 -1.77 28.04 8.55
N VAL A 235 -1.61 29.12 9.33
CA VAL A 235 -1.82 30.51 8.89
C VAL A 235 -0.75 30.97 7.89
N ALA A 236 0.22 30.12 7.54
CA ALA A 236 1.13 30.37 6.42
C ALA A 236 0.38 30.65 5.09
N GLU A 237 -0.84 30.14 4.89
CA GLU A 237 -1.68 30.46 3.72
C GLU A 237 -2.50 31.75 3.87
N VAL A 238 -2.72 32.25 5.09
CA VAL A 238 -3.49 33.50 5.30
C VAL A 238 -2.61 34.74 5.10
N VAL A 239 -1.29 34.63 5.29
CA VAL A 239 -0.36 35.77 5.14
C VAL A 239 0.00 36.05 3.67
N THR A 240 -0.30 35.16 2.73
CA THR A 240 -0.05 35.39 1.29
C THR A 240 -1.21 36.06 0.54
N ASN A 241 -2.40 36.18 1.15
CA ASN A 241 -3.56 36.83 0.53
C ASN A 241 -3.82 38.27 1.01
N ASP A 242 -3.00 38.80 1.93
CA ASP A 242 -3.04 40.19 2.39
C ASP A 242 -1.79 40.98 1.94
N LYS A 243 -1.36 40.82 0.68
CA LYS A 243 -0.36 41.70 0.04
C LYS A 243 -0.82 42.20 -1.31
#